data_AF-A0A6J1WRQ3-F1
#
_entry.id   AF-A0A6J1WRQ3-F1
#
_cell.length_a   1.000
_cell.length_b   1.000
_cell.length_c   1.000
_cell.angle_alpha   90.00
_cell.angle_beta   90.00
_cell.angle_gamma   90.00
#
_symmetry.space_group_name_H-M   'P 1'
#
loop_
_entity.id
_entity.type
_entity.pdbx_description
1 polymer ?
#
loop_
_entity_poly.entity_id
_entity_poly.type
_entity_poly.pdbx_seq_one_letter_code
_entity_poly.pdbx_strand_id
1 'polypeptide(L)'
;MQRLLHITLITTIAADRAYSQEEHQGPQTCGGHLKGPVGVIQTPNFPSAFPVPIKCRWIIEHDIMNGTISVYFTQQYTTSGLTFTEYMYYDEFYKLGERRALTVTEENITKIKWLQILIKLGT
;
A
#
# COMPACT_ATOMS: atom_id res chain seq x y z
N MET A 1 -7.04 -19.67 3.96
CA MET A 1 -6.13 -19.03 2.98
C MET A 1 -6.76 -17.73 2.51
N GLN A 2 -6.20 -16.61 2.97
CA GLN A 2 -6.66 -15.26 2.66
C GLN A 2 -5.61 -14.57 1.79
N ARG A 3 -6.05 -13.78 0.80
CA ARG A 3 -5.16 -12.96 -0.01
C ARG A 3 -5.46 -11.50 0.24
N LEU A 4 -4.41 -10.74 0.52
CA LEU A 4 -4.49 -9.32 0.86
C LEU A 4 -3.61 -8.53 -0.09
N LEU A 5 -4.10 -7.37 -0.55
CA LEU A 5 -3.24 -6.39 -1.22
C LEU A 5 -2.79 -5.36 -0.21
N HIS A 6 -1.47 -5.32 0.04
CA HIS A 6 -0.87 -4.24 0.82
C HIS A 6 -0.35 -3.17 -0.12
N ILE A 7 -0.70 -1.93 0.19
CA ILE A 7 -0.16 -0.73 -0.43
C ILE A 7 0.63 -0.01 0.64
N THR A 8 1.92 0.19 0.39
CA THR A 8 2.81 0.84 1.36
C THR A 8 3.42 2.07 0.73
N LEU A 9 3.34 3.19 1.44
CA LEU A 9 4.10 4.40 1.12
C LEU A 9 5.12 4.61 2.23
N ILE A 10 6.39 4.44 1.90
CA ILE A 10 7.49 4.67 2.83
C ILE A 10 8.42 5.69 2.20
N THR A 11 8.51 6.87 2.82
CA THR A 11 9.50 7.88 2.46
C THR A 11 10.32 8.17 3.70
N THR A 12 11.58 7.74 3.71
CA THR A 12 12.52 8.10 4.77
C THR A 12 13.30 9.34 4.32
N ILE A 13 13.78 10.13 5.28
CA ILE A 13 14.88 11.06 5.00
C ILE A 13 16.07 10.17 4.58
N ALA A 14 16.77 10.50 3.49
CA ALA A 14 17.85 9.68 2.96
C ALA A 14 18.95 9.40 4.01
N ALA A 15 19.66 8.28 3.82
CA ALA A 15 20.68 7.70 4.68
C ALA A 15 21.62 8.69 5.39
N ASP A 16 21.40 8.97 6.68
CA ASP A 16 22.46 8.88 7.69
C ASP A 16 21.85 8.94 9.11
N ARG A 17 22.24 7.97 9.94
CA ARG A 17 22.13 7.90 11.42
C ARG A 17 20.75 8.09 12.09
N ALA A 18 20.29 6.96 12.66
CA ALA A 18 19.46 6.84 13.86
C ALA A 18 18.02 7.39 13.80
N TYR A 19 17.09 6.57 13.30
CA TYR A 19 15.73 6.55 13.84
C TYR A 19 15.75 5.62 15.06
N SER A 20 16.12 6.16 16.22
CA SER A 20 15.94 5.50 17.51
C SER A 20 14.44 5.34 17.77
N GLN A 21 14.04 4.13 18.17
CA GLN A 21 12.70 3.82 18.61
C GLN A 21 12.31 4.76 19.77
N GLU A 22 11.26 5.55 19.58
CA GLU A 22 10.31 5.90 20.63
C GLU A 22 8.97 6.34 20.01
N GLU A 23 7.96 5.54 20.29
CA GLU A 23 6.55 5.77 20.02
C GLU A 23 6.04 6.87 20.96
N HIS A 24 6.24 8.15 20.62
CA HIS A 24 5.61 9.28 21.32
C HIS A 24 5.13 10.36 20.32
N GLN A 25 3.87 10.19 19.90
CA GLN A 25 2.93 11.16 19.32
C GLN A 25 3.46 12.24 18.34
N GLY A 26 3.43 11.91 17.05
CA GLY A 26 3.17 12.89 15.98
C GLY A 26 1.95 12.42 15.17
N PRO A 27 0.84 13.17 15.10
CA PRO A 27 -0.39 12.66 14.50
C PRO A 27 -0.30 12.78 12.99
N GLN A 28 0.05 11.70 12.31
CA GLN A 28 -0.51 11.38 11.00
C GLN A 28 -0.62 9.85 10.89
N THR A 29 -1.63 9.28 11.54
CA THR A 29 -2.05 7.89 11.28
C THR A 29 -2.52 7.82 9.83
N CYS A 30 -1.66 7.39 8.92
CA CYS A 30 -2.01 7.15 7.52
C CYS A 30 -1.97 5.65 7.21
N GLY A 31 -2.88 5.22 6.36
CA GLY A 31 -3.15 3.80 6.17
C GLY A 31 -4.57 3.44 6.58
N GLY A 32 -4.80 2.15 6.76
CA GLY A 32 -6.09 1.62 7.19
C GLY A 32 -6.40 0.26 6.55
N HIS A 33 -7.47 -0.36 7.03
CA HIS A 33 -7.97 -1.62 6.50
C HIS A 33 -9.27 -1.38 5.74
N LEU A 34 -9.25 -1.59 4.43
CA LEU A 34 -10.40 -1.45 3.54
C LEU A 34 -10.98 -2.84 3.27
N LYS A 35 -12.22 -3.07 3.73
CA LYS A 35 -12.98 -4.31 3.52
C LYS A 35 -14.21 -4.13 2.63
N GLY A 36 -14.55 -2.87 2.29
CA GLY A 36 -15.70 -2.57 1.45
C GLY A 36 -15.44 -2.87 -0.03
N PRO A 37 -16.50 -3.00 -0.85
CA PRO A 37 -16.37 -3.27 -2.29
C PRO A 37 -15.72 -2.09 -3.05
N VAL A 38 -15.79 -0.89 -2.48
CA VAL A 38 -15.19 0.35 -3.00
C VAL A 38 -14.63 1.14 -1.83
N GLY A 39 -13.52 1.85 -2.06
CA GLY A 39 -12.96 2.76 -1.10
C GLY A 39 -11.96 3.72 -1.74
N VAL A 40 -11.49 4.68 -0.95
CA VAL A 40 -10.49 5.66 -1.36
C VAL A 40 -9.31 5.58 -0.40
N ILE A 41 -8.10 5.54 -0.97
CA ILE A 41 -6.85 5.70 -0.23
C ILE A 41 -6.25 7.05 -0.58
N GLN A 42 -5.72 7.75 0.41
CA GLN A 42 -5.08 9.05 0.22
C GLN A 42 -4.01 9.27 1.29
N THR A 43 -2.99 10.03 0.93
CA THR A 43 -1.98 10.51 1.88
C THR A 43 -2.63 11.51 2.86
N PRO A 44 -2.06 11.69 4.06
CA PRO A 44 -2.47 12.78 4.92
C PRO A 44 -2.29 14.12 4.20
N ASN A 45 -3.15 15.09 4.52
CA ASN A 45 -3.16 16.45 3.98
C ASN A 45 -3.46 16.58 2.48
N PHE A 46 -3.72 15.50 1.75
CA PHE A 46 -4.04 15.57 0.33
C PHE A 46 -5.14 16.61 0.04
N PRO A 47 -4.99 17.52 -0.96
CA PRO A 47 -3.97 17.53 -2.02
C PRO A 47 -2.65 18.23 -1.66
N SER A 48 -2.49 18.70 -0.43
CA SER A 48 -1.24 19.30 0.05
C SER A 48 -0.18 18.23 0.35
N ALA A 49 1.08 18.67 0.49
CA ALA A 49 2.19 17.78 0.80
C ALA A 49 1.97 17.03 2.12
N PHE A 50 2.28 15.73 2.10
CA PHE A 50 2.34 14.90 3.30
C PHE A 50 3.68 15.10 4.02
N PRO A 51 3.75 14.94 5.35
CA PRO A 51 5.01 15.09 6.09
C PRO A 51 5.96 13.94 5.79
N VAL A 52 7.26 14.20 5.91
CA VAL A 52 8.35 13.22 5.79
C VAL A 52 9.17 13.27 7.09
N PRO A 53 9.55 12.13 7.70
CA PRO A 53 9.35 10.76 7.23
C PRO A 53 7.88 10.31 7.32
N ILE A 54 7.48 9.42 6.42
CA ILE A 54 6.15 8.81 6.41
C ILE A 54 6.23 7.30 6.25
N LYS A 55 5.29 6.60 6.89
CA LYS A 55 5.11 5.16 6.75
C LYS A 55 3.61 4.82 6.78
N CYS A 56 2.98 4.87 5.61
CA CYS A 56 1.59 4.47 5.45
C CYS A 56 1.49 3.01 5.02
N ARG A 57 0.48 2.32 5.54
CA ARG A 57 0.11 0.96 5.11
C ARG A 57 -1.40 0.87 4.96
N TRP A 58 -1.86 0.67 3.73
CA TRP A 58 -3.23 0.31 3.43
C TRP A 58 -3.31 -1.19 3.15
N ILE A 59 -4.30 -1.84 3.75
CA ILE A 59 -4.61 -3.25 3.53
C ILE A 59 -5.95 -3.27 2.83
N ILE A 60 -5.99 -3.81 1.62
CA ILE A 60 -7.24 -4.06 0.91
C ILE A 60 -7.51 -5.55 1.01
N GLU A 61 -8.55 -5.87 1.77
CA GLU A 61 -9.07 -7.21 1.95
C GLU A 61 -10.35 -7.37 1.13
N HIS A 62 -10.50 -8.55 0.56
CA HIS A 62 -11.60 -8.87 -0.30
C HIS A 62 -11.97 -10.35 -0.13
N ASP A 63 -13.26 -10.62 0.03
CA ASP A 63 -13.83 -11.94 0.32
C ASP A 63 -14.58 -12.55 -0.88
N ILE A 64 -14.64 -11.87 -2.04
CA ILE A 64 -15.36 -12.41 -3.20
C ILE A 64 -14.50 -13.44 -3.94
N MET A 65 -15.11 -14.61 -4.18
CA MET A 65 -14.53 -15.71 -4.95
C MET A 65 -14.19 -15.25 -6.37
N ASN A 66 -12.95 -15.50 -6.81
CA ASN A 66 -12.43 -15.08 -8.12
C ASN A 66 -12.54 -13.58 -8.40
N GLY A 67 -12.66 -12.77 -7.35
CA GLY A 67 -12.76 -11.34 -7.50
C GLY A 67 -11.43 -10.69 -7.84
N THR A 68 -11.52 -9.41 -8.18
CA THR A 68 -10.41 -8.63 -8.70
C THR A 68 -10.33 -7.33 -7.92
N ILE A 69 -9.14 -6.97 -7.47
CA ILE A 69 -8.87 -5.65 -6.90
C ILE A 69 -8.36 -4.75 -8.02
N SER A 70 -9.08 -3.67 -8.30
CA SER A 70 -8.68 -2.64 -9.25
C SER A 70 -8.37 -1.35 -8.51
N VAL A 71 -7.15 -0.84 -8.68
CA VAL A 71 -6.67 0.42 -8.14
C VAL A 71 -6.37 1.35 -9.29
N TYR A 72 -6.95 2.55 -9.31
CA TYR A 72 -6.65 3.57 -10.32
C TYR A 72 -6.15 4.84 -9.63
N PHE A 73 -5.21 5.54 -10.27
CA PHE A 73 -4.62 6.74 -9.73
C PHE A 73 -5.35 7.96 -10.27
N THR A 74 -6.13 8.63 -9.42
CA THR A 74 -6.74 9.91 -9.76
C THR A 74 -5.69 11.03 -9.78
N GLN A 75 -4.84 11.05 -8.75
CA GLN A 75 -3.71 11.97 -8.62
C GLN A 75 -2.55 11.22 -7.95
N GLN A 76 -1.37 11.24 -8.57
CA GLN A 76 -0.16 10.57 -8.07
C GLN A 76 1.04 11.48 -8.29
N TYR A 77 1.65 11.92 -7.18
CA TYR A 77 2.78 12.85 -7.20
C TYR A 77 4.10 12.22 -6.74
N THR A 78 4.05 11.14 -5.96
CA THR A 78 5.27 10.51 -5.42
C THR A 78 5.95 9.64 -6.48
N THR A 79 7.23 9.90 -6.72
CA THR A 79 8.07 9.19 -7.70
C THR A 79 8.76 7.95 -7.14
N SER A 80 8.72 7.74 -5.83
CA SER A 80 9.35 6.60 -5.16
C SER A 80 8.62 6.24 -3.86
N GLY A 81 9.00 5.13 -3.23
CA GLY A 81 8.48 4.73 -1.92
C GLY A 81 7.06 4.13 -1.91
N LEU A 82 6.28 4.27 -2.98
CA LEU A 82 4.97 3.63 -3.14
C LEU A 82 5.10 2.23 -3.74
N THR A 83 4.67 1.21 -3.02
CA THR A 83 4.75 -0.21 -3.42
C THR A 83 3.41 -0.91 -3.21
N PHE A 84 3.07 -1.79 -4.14
CA PHE A 84 1.90 -2.66 -4.14
C PHE A 84 2.38 -4.12 -4.04
N THR A 85 2.01 -4.80 -2.96
CA THR A 85 2.42 -6.18 -2.69
C THR A 85 1.20 -7.03 -2.40
N GLU A 86 1.01 -8.08 -3.19
CA GLU A 86 0.05 -9.14 -2.89
C GLU A 86 0.67 -10.08 -1.86
N TYR A 87 -0.06 -10.31 -0.77
CA TYR A 87 0.30 -11.25 0.27
C TYR A 87 -0.68 -12.42 0.29
N MET A 88 -0.12 -13.62 0.47
CA MET A 88 -0.88 -14.84 0.72
C MET A 88 -0.70 -15.23 2.18
N TYR A 89 -1.80 -15.29 2.92
CA TYR A 89 -1.84 -15.68 4.33
C TYR A 89 -2.61 -17.00 4.50
N TYR A 90 -2.14 -17.87 5.38
CA TYR A 90 -2.91 -19.04 5.80
C TYR A 90 -4.00 -18.61 6.79
N ASP A 91 -3.58 -17.86 7.81
CA ASP A 91 -4.36 -17.17 8.85
C ASP A 91 -3.70 -15.82 9.20
N GLU A 92 -4.19 -15.14 10.24
CA GLU A 92 -3.71 -13.80 10.64
C GLU A 92 -2.22 -13.74 11.03
N PHE A 93 -1.60 -14.87 11.38
CA PHE A 93 -0.23 -14.92 11.89
C PHE A 93 0.76 -15.53 10.89
N TYR A 94 0.30 -16.35 9.93
CA TYR A 94 1.18 -17.07 9.01
C TYR A 94 1.07 -16.57 7.56
N LYS A 95 2.10 -15.84 7.14
CA LYS A 95 2.32 -15.43 5.74
C LYS A 95 2.99 -16.56 4.95
N LEU A 96 2.30 -17.05 3.91
CA LEU A 96 2.78 -18.10 3.01
C LEU A 96 3.59 -17.56 1.84
N GLY A 97 3.28 -16.36 1.36
CA GLY A 97 3.92 -15.82 0.17
C GLY A 97 3.74 -14.32 0.00
N GLU A 98 4.62 -13.72 -0.79
CA GLU A 98 4.52 -12.35 -1.25
C GLU A 98 4.84 -12.24 -2.73
N ARG A 99 4.14 -11.34 -3.41
CA ARG A 99 4.42 -10.98 -4.79
C ARG A 99 4.29 -9.48 -4.95
N ARG A 100 5.39 -8.82 -5.30
CA ARG A 100 5.37 -7.38 -5.60
C ARG A 100 4.71 -7.17 -6.94
N ALA A 101 3.54 -6.53 -6.94
CA ALA A 101 2.76 -6.29 -8.14
C ALA A 101 3.23 -5.02 -8.87
N LEU A 102 3.60 -3.98 -8.12
CA LEU A 102 4.08 -2.70 -8.66
C LEU A 102 4.94 -1.96 -7.64
N THR A 103 6.01 -1.32 -8.10
CA THR A 103 6.72 -0.26 -7.38
C THR A 103 6.67 0.98 -8.25
N VAL A 104 6.24 2.12 -7.69
CA VAL A 104 6.29 3.38 -8.43
C VAL A 104 7.72 3.89 -8.48
N THR A 105 8.14 4.29 -9.67
CA THR A 105 9.46 4.85 -9.97
C THR A 105 9.28 6.09 -10.86
N GLU A 106 10.33 6.90 -10.98
CA GLU A 106 10.38 8.04 -11.91
C GLU A 106 10.10 7.63 -13.37
N GLU A 107 10.47 6.41 -13.74
CA GLU A 107 10.33 5.90 -15.12
C GLU A 107 8.89 5.50 -15.48
N ASN A 108 8.09 5.13 -14.47
CA ASN A 108 6.78 4.52 -14.67
C ASN A 108 5.60 5.38 -14.19
N ILE A 109 5.85 6.40 -13.36
CA ILE A 109 4.80 7.23 -12.74
C ILE A 109 3.82 7.85 -13.74
N THR A 110 4.27 8.24 -14.94
CA THR A 110 3.41 8.81 -15.98
C THR A 110 2.72 7.76 -16.84
N LYS A 111 3.31 6.57 -16.96
CA LYS A 111 2.87 5.48 -17.85
C LYS A 111 1.78 4.63 -17.19
N ILE A 112 1.85 4.45 -15.87
CA ILE A 112 0.94 3.59 -15.12
C ILE A 112 -0.20 4.43 -14.55
N LYS A 113 -1.43 4.12 -14.97
CA LYS A 113 -2.66 4.81 -14.53
C LYS A 113 -3.54 3.98 -13.61
N TRP A 114 -3.36 2.66 -13.63
CA TRP A 114 -4.11 1.72 -12.80
C TRP A 114 -3.35 0.40 -12.66
N LEU A 115 -3.75 -0.39 -11.68
CA LEU A 115 -3.27 -1.72 -11.37
C LEU A 115 -4.48 -2.62 -11.10
N GLN A 116 -4.50 -3.80 -11.69
CA GLN A 116 -5.53 -4.80 -11.45
C GLN A 116 -4.87 -6.11 -11.02
N ILE A 117 -5.36 -6.66 -9.91
CA ILE A 117 -4.84 -7.90 -9.33
C ILE A 117 -6.00 -8.88 -9.22
N LEU A 118 -5.85 -10.01 -9.90
CA LEU A 118 -6.78 -11.12 -9.79
C LEU A 118 -6.45 -11.92 -8.53
N ILE A 119 -7.41 -12.00 -7.62
CA ILE A 119 -7.30 -12.84 -6.42
C ILE A 119 -7.79 -14.24 -6.79
N LYS A 120 -6.84 -15.11 -7.16
CA LYS A 120 -7.13 -16.55 -7.33
C LYS A 120 -7.03 -17.23 -5.97
N LEU A 121 -8.10 -17.82 -5.46
CA LEU A 121 -7.95 -18.79 -4.37
C LEU A 121 -7.18 -19.99 -4.93
N GLY A 122 -6.11 -20.39 -4.24
CA GLY A 122 -5.36 -21.58 -4.63
C GLY A 122 -6.30 -22.79 -4.61
N THR A 123 -6.29 -23.56 -5.70
CA THR A 123 -6.80 -24.94 -5.69
C THR A 123 -6.05 -25.77 -4.67
#